data_AF-A0A932ELK0-F1
#
_entry.id   AF-A0A932ELK0-F1
#
_cell.length_a   1.000
_cell.length_b   1.000
_cell.length_c   1.000
_cell.angle_alpha   90.00
_cell.angle_beta   90.00
_cell.angle_gamma   90.00
#
_symmetry.space_group_name_H-M   'P 1'
#
loop_
_entity.id
_entity.type
_entity.pdbx_description
1 polymer ?
#
loop_
_entity_poly.entity_id
_entity_poly.type
_entity_poly.pdbx_seq_one_letter_code
_entity_poly.pdbx_strand_id
1 'polypeptide(L)'
;MASLSTDGEIITQFLNTLRFKVVRGSQAKRGGPALEEMIPWVQNGYHGALAVDGSRGPKYVVKNGIIKLAQNTGLPIITITGSFKWKYVFSSWDQMYIPYPFSKGVIFLSDPIYVPKDITEEEFEHKRLEVENALTILKKKAEALIR
;
A
#
# COMPACT_ATOMS: atom_id res chain seq x y z
N MET A 1 -4.37 4.54 5.10
CA MET A 1 -5.45 3.87 5.86
C MET A 1 -4.85 2.94 6.91
N ALA A 2 -5.46 2.79 8.09
CA ALA A 2 -5.01 1.86 9.14
C ALA A 2 -6.18 1.08 9.77
N SER A 3 -5.98 -0.18 10.17
CA SER A 3 -7.04 -1.03 10.73
C SER A 3 -7.52 -0.60 12.12
N LEU A 4 -8.77 -0.90 12.46
CA LEU A 4 -9.39 -0.66 13.77
C LEU A 4 -8.86 -1.56 14.92
N SER A 5 -7.67 -2.16 14.76
CA SER A 5 -7.01 -2.97 15.80
C SER A 5 -6.16 -2.10 16.72
N THR A 6 -5.74 -2.65 17.86
CA THR A 6 -4.76 -2.03 18.77
C THR A 6 -3.46 -1.69 18.04
N ASP A 7 -2.92 -2.63 17.26
CA ASP A 7 -1.70 -2.37 16.47
C ASP A 7 -1.91 -1.26 15.44
N GLY A 8 -3.09 -1.21 14.83
CA GLY A 8 -3.45 -0.14 13.91
C GLY A 8 -3.56 1.21 14.61
N GLU A 9 -3.94 1.25 15.89
CA GLU A 9 -3.97 2.47 16.70
C GLU A 9 -2.56 3.00 16.96
N ILE A 10 -1.60 2.13 17.28
CA ILE A 10 -0.19 2.51 17.42
C ILE A 10 0.33 3.14 16.11
N ILE A 11 0.06 2.49 14.97
CA ILE A 11 0.43 3.03 13.65
C ILE A 11 -0.26 4.38 13.39
N THR A 12 -1.52 4.53 13.80
CA THR A 12 -2.28 5.77 13.61
C THR A 12 -1.68 6.92 14.40
N GLN A 13 -1.35 6.70 15.67
CA GLN A 13 -0.71 7.71 16.50
C GLN A 13 0.64 8.14 15.91
N PHE A 14 1.45 7.17 15.48
CA PHE A 14 2.72 7.47 14.81
C PHE A 14 2.55 8.25 13.50
N LEU A 15 1.58 7.88 12.65
CA LEU A 15 1.31 8.63 11.42
C LEU A 15 0.77 10.04 11.70
N ASN A 16 -0.01 10.21 12.75
CA ASN A 16 -0.51 11.52 13.17
C ASN A 16 0.62 12.46 13.65
N THR A 17 1.65 11.95 14.36
CA THR A 17 2.81 12.78 14.72
C THR A 17 3.60 13.24 13.49
N LEU A 18 3.58 12.44 12.43
CA LEU A 18 4.11 12.79 11.10
C LEU A 18 3.13 13.63 10.25
N ARG A 19 2.03 14.13 10.84
CA ARG A 19 1.02 15.00 10.21
C ARG A 19 0.23 14.35 9.06
N PHE A 20 0.24 13.02 8.95
CA PHE A 20 -0.66 12.33 8.02
C PHE A 20 -2.11 12.44 8.47
N LYS A 21 -3.03 12.43 7.51
CA LYS A 21 -4.46 12.20 7.76
C LYS A 21 -4.74 10.71 7.65
N VAL A 22 -5.04 10.07 8.79
CA VAL A 22 -5.25 8.62 8.84
C VAL A 22 -6.74 8.31 8.85
N VAL A 23 -7.23 7.74 7.74
CA VAL A 23 -8.56 7.14 7.71
C VAL A 23 -8.49 5.70 8.27
N ARG A 24 -9.43 5.35 9.15
CA ARG A 24 -9.43 4.08 9.89
C ARG A 24 -10.35 3.05 9.21
N GLY A 25 -9.79 1.92 8.80
CA GLY A 25 -10.51 0.83 8.15
C GLY A 25 -9.58 -0.29 7.66
N SER A 26 -10.18 -1.45 7.37
CA SER A 26 -9.51 -2.58 6.72
C SER A 26 -10.52 -3.42 5.95
N GLN A 27 -10.04 -4.35 5.13
CA GLN A 27 -10.91 -5.31 4.43
C GLN A 27 -11.86 -6.04 5.40
N ALA A 28 -11.41 -6.33 6.63
CA ALA A 28 -12.21 -7.01 7.63
C ALA A 28 -13.23 -6.11 8.36
N LYS A 29 -12.93 -4.81 8.52
CA LYS A 29 -13.80 -3.86 9.24
C LYS A 29 -13.73 -2.48 8.60
N ARG A 30 -14.88 -1.94 8.20
CA ARG A 30 -15.03 -0.57 7.65
C ARG A 30 -14.20 -0.30 6.40
N GLY A 31 -13.86 -1.31 5.59
CA GLY A 31 -13.00 -1.13 4.40
C GLY A 31 -13.61 -0.25 3.32
N GLY A 32 -14.87 -0.49 2.94
CA GLY A 32 -15.60 0.34 1.98
C GLY A 32 -15.78 1.78 2.45
N PRO A 33 -16.41 2.01 3.62
CA PRO A 33 -16.61 3.37 4.14
C PRO A 33 -15.30 4.14 4.35
N ALA A 34 -14.23 3.47 4.81
CA ALA A 34 -12.92 4.11 4.93
C ALA A 34 -12.32 4.49 3.57
N LEU A 35 -12.59 3.72 2.52
CA LEU A 35 -12.14 4.08 1.17
C LEU A 35 -12.92 5.29 0.63
N GLU A 36 -14.24 5.31 0.84
CA GLU A 36 -15.11 6.44 0.49
C GLU A 36 -14.69 7.72 1.21
N GLU A 37 -14.36 7.62 2.50
CA GLU A 37 -13.81 8.73 3.29
C GLU A 37 -12.47 9.24 2.74
N MET A 38 -11.64 8.37 2.12
CA MET A 38 -10.35 8.78 1.53
C MET A 38 -10.50 9.54 0.20
N ILE A 39 -11.51 9.25 -0.61
CA ILE A 39 -11.71 9.85 -1.94
C ILE A 39 -11.67 11.39 -1.90
N PRO A 40 -12.46 12.09 -1.06
CA PRO A 40 -12.47 13.56 -1.06
C PRO A 40 -11.14 14.15 -0.60
N TRP A 41 -10.40 13.50 0.31
CA TRP A 41 -9.06 13.97 0.69
C TRP A 41 -8.12 13.94 -0.50
N VAL A 42 -8.12 12.83 -1.22
CA VAL A 42 -7.25 12.63 -2.38
C VAL A 42 -7.59 13.61 -3.50
N GLN A 43 -8.88 13.84 -3.78
CA GLN A 43 -9.34 14.84 -4.75
C GLN A 43 -8.96 16.28 -4.36
N ASN A 44 -8.83 16.57 -3.06
CA ASN A 44 -8.39 17.87 -2.55
C ASN A 44 -6.85 18.02 -2.50
N GLY A 45 -6.11 17.19 -3.24
CA GLY A 45 -4.66 17.32 -3.39
C GLY A 45 -3.81 16.56 -2.36
N TYR A 46 -4.42 15.72 -1.52
CA TYR A 46 -3.66 14.82 -0.66
C TYR A 46 -3.19 13.57 -1.42
N HIS A 47 -2.00 13.07 -1.10
CA HIS A 47 -1.55 11.77 -1.59
C HIS A 47 -2.17 10.64 -0.76
N GLY A 48 -2.90 9.74 -1.40
CA GLY A 48 -3.47 8.55 -0.76
C GLY A 48 -2.44 7.42 -0.67
N ALA A 49 -2.34 6.77 0.50
CA ALA A 49 -1.47 5.60 0.70
C ALA A 49 -2.24 4.43 1.35
N LEU A 50 -2.11 3.25 0.74
CA LEU A 50 -2.67 1.99 1.21
C LEU A 50 -1.60 0.89 1.18
N ALA A 51 -1.55 0.07 2.23
CA ALA A 51 -0.91 -1.23 2.15
C ALA A 51 -1.78 -2.13 1.26
N VAL A 52 -1.25 -2.50 0.10
CA VAL A 52 -2.05 -3.11 -0.97
C VAL A 52 -2.44 -4.56 -0.69
N ASP A 53 -1.73 -5.27 0.16
CA ASP A 53 -2.02 -6.66 0.58
C ASP A 53 -3.05 -6.77 1.72
N GLY A 54 -3.39 -5.66 2.35
CA GLY A 54 -4.45 -5.56 3.36
C GLY A 54 -4.10 -6.26 4.68
N SER A 55 -4.93 -6.07 5.72
CA SER A 55 -4.58 -6.46 7.11
C SER A 55 -4.40 -7.96 7.38
N ARG A 56 -4.74 -8.82 6.43
CA ARG A 56 -4.69 -10.30 6.56
C ARG A 56 -3.94 -10.96 5.41
N GLY A 57 -3.38 -10.17 4.49
CA GLY A 57 -2.70 -10.67 3.32
C GLY A 57 -3.60 -11.45 2.35
N PRO A 58 -3.02 -12.43 1.62
CA PRO A 58 -1.63 -12.87 1.69
C PRO A 58 -0.63 -11.79 1.21
N LYS A 59 0.62 -11.90 1.67
CA LYS A 59 1.72 -10.97 1.36
C LYS A 59 1.86 -10.78 -0.15
N TYR A 60 2.02 -9.53 -0.57
CA TYR A 60 2.12 -9.10 -1.98
C TYR A 60 0.89 -9.35 -2.84
N VAL A 61 -0.23 -9.83 -2.30
CA VAL A 61 -1.46 -10.00 -3.10
C VAL A 61 -2.33 -8.76 -3.01
N VAL A 62 -2.35 -7.97 -4.08
CA VAL A 62 -3.03 -6.66 -4.14
C VAL A 62 -4.54 -6.83 -3.99
N LYS A 63 -5.13 -6.02 -3.12
CA LYS A 63 -6.58 -5.91 -2.90
C LYS A 63 -7.18 -4.80 -3.74
N ASN A 64 -8.48 -4.93 -4.00
CA ASN A 64 -9.23 -4.05 -4.89
C ASN A 64 -9.29 -2.59 -4.42
N GLY A 65 -9.00 -2.30 -3.15
CA GLY A 65 -9.12 -0.96 -2.58
C GLY A 65 -8.28 0.10 -3.29
N ILE A 66 -7.03 -0.22 -3.66
CA ILE A 66 -6.17 0.73 -4.37
C ILE A 66 -6.65 1.00 -5.80
N ILE A 67 -7.14 -0.04 -6.48
CA ILE A 67 -7.69 0.06 -7.85
C ILE A 67 -8.95 0.92 -7.83
N LYS A 68 -9.87 0.67 -6.88
CA LYS A 68 -11.09 1.47 -6.69
C LYS A 68 -10.77 2.93 -6.35
N LEU A 69 -9.77 3.19 -5.51
CA LEU A 69 -9.39 4.57 -5.18
C LEU A 69 -8.87 5.30 -6.42
N ALA A 70 -7.99 4.67 -7.21
CA ALA A 70 -7.48 5.24 -8.45
C ALA A 70 -8.60 5.49 -9.47
N GLN A 71 -9.50 4.52 -9.66
CA GLN A 71 -10.66 4.64 -10.55
C GLN A 71 -11.59 5.81 -10.16
N ASN A 72 -11.86 6.00 -8.86
CA ASN A 72 -12.77 7.05 -8.39
C ASN A 72 -12.13 8.45 -8.38
N THR A 73 -10.81 8.52 -8.20
CA THR A 73 -10.08 9.79 -8.12
C THR A 73 -9.49 10.22 -9.45
N GLY A 74 -9.34 9.29 -10.41
CA GLY A 74 -8.65 9.52 -11.68
C GLY A 74 -7.13 9.66 -11.54
N LEU A 75 -6.57 9.47 -10.33
CA LEU A 75 -5.13 9.60 -10.09
C LEU A 75 -4.41 8.26 -10.33
N PRO A 76 -3.14 8.31 -10.80
CA PRO A 76 -2.37 7.10 -11.02
C PRO A 76 -1.94 6.45 -9.71
N ILE A 77 -1.72 5.13 -9.78
CA ILE A 77 -1.11 4.35 -8.71
C ILE A 77 0.40 4.36 -8.92
N ILE A 78 1.14 4.68 -7.86
CA ILE A 78 2.58 4.48 -7.76
C ILE A 78 2.84 3.42 -6.71
N THR A 79 3.41 2.28 -7.11
CA THR A 79 3.82 1.25 -6.15
C THR A 79 5.16 1.64 -5.53
N ILE A 80 5.29 1.41 -4.23
CA ILE A 80 6.52 1.72 -3.48
C ILE A 80 6.94 0.45 -2.73
N THR A 81 8.20 0.08 -2.86
CA THR A 81 8.79 -1.04 -2.12
C THR A 81 10.26 -0.80 -1.86
N GLY A 82 10.89 -1.63 -1.04
CA GLY A 82 12.29 -1.49 -0.71
C GLY A 82 12.89 -2.71 -0.06
N SER A 83 14.16 -2.64 0.28
CA SER A 83 14.85 -3.66 1.07
C SER A 83 16.00 -3.03 1.85
N PHE A 84 16.35 -3.65 2.97
CA PHE A 84 17.47 -3.26 3.83
C PHE A 84 18.44 -4.42 4.03
N LYS A 85 19.73 -4.09 4.17
CA LYS A 85 20.82 -5.10 4.25
C LYS A 85 20.72 -5.87 5.55
N TRP A 86 20.74 -5.13 6.66
CA TRP A 86 20.52 -5.65 8.00
C TRP A 86 19.13 -5.23 8.47
N LYS A 87 18.31 -6.21 8.82
CA LYS A 87 16.94 -6.00 9.27
C LYS A 87 16.48 -7.13 10.17
N TYR A 88 15.65 -6.80 11.13
CA TYR A 88 14.87 -7.77 11.88
C TYR A 88 13.57 -8.04 11.12
N VAL A 89 13.29 -9.31 10.81
CA VAL A 89 12.06 -9.73 10.12
C VAL A 89 11.12 -10.34 11.16
N PHE A 90 9.91 -9.81 11.26
CA PHE A 90 8.89 -10.33 12.17
C PHE A 90 8.31 -11.64 11.64
N SER A 91 7.92 -12.54 12.54
CA SER A 91 7.23 -13.80 12.24
C SER A 91 5.72 -13.61 11.99
N SER A 92 5.35 -12.50 11.34
CA SER A 92 3.99 -12.18 10.92
C SER A 92 3.74 -12.61 9.47
N TRP A 93 2.46 -12.71 9.09
CA TRP A 93 2.06 -13.16 7.74
C TRP A 93 2.62 -12.26 6.63
N ASP A 94 2.80 -10.97 6.91
CA ASP A 94 3.34 -9.96 5.99
C ASP A 94 4.87 -9.93 5.98
N GLN A 95 5.52 -10.62 6.92
CA GLN A 95 6.96 -10.56 7.16
C GLN A 95 7.48 -9.12 7.14
N MET A 96 6.79 -8.22 7.86
CA MET A 96 7.26 -6.87 8.09
C MET A 96 8.69 -6.91 8.63
N TYR A 97 9.47 -5.88 8.34
CA TYR A 97 10.82 -5.78 8.88
C TYR A 97 11.16 -4.36 9.29
N ILE A 98 12.00 -4.26 10.31
CA ILE A 98 12.59 -3.00 10.76
C ILE A 98 14.10 -3.07 10.45
N PRO A 99 14.65 -2.06 9.76
CA PRO A 99 16.08 -1.99 9.53
C PRO A 99 16.83 -1.82 10.87
N TYR A 100 17.96 -2.48 11.01
CA TYR A 100 18.89 -2.15 12.09
C TYR A 100 19.48 -0.75 11.87
N PRO A 101 19.90 -0.03 12.94
CA PRO A 101 20.60 1.24 12.80
C PRO A 101 21.77 1.14 11.80
N PHE A 102 21.95 2.17 10.97
CA PHE A 102 23.00 2.27 9.94
C PHE A 102 22.93 1.22 8.81
N SER A 103 21.83 0.48 8.71
CA SER A 103 21.59 -0.44 7.60
C SER A 103 21.40 0.32 6.29
N LYS A 104 22.10 -0.12 5.24
CA LYS A 104 21.86 0.39 3.89
C LYS A 104 20.51 -0.11 3.39
N GLY A 105 19.74 0.79 2.79
CA GLY A 105 18.44 0.49 2.19
C GLY A 105 18.32 1.06 0.79
N VAL A 106 17.49 0.41 -0.01
CA VAL A 106 17.02 0.93 -1.31
C VAL A 106 15.50 1.01 -1.30
N ILE A 107 14.98 2.04 -1.96
CA ILE A 107 13.55 2.24 -2.20
C ILE A 107 13.36 2.33 -3.71
N PHE A 108 12.32 1.67 -4.20
CA PHE A 108 11.90 1.67 -5.59
C PHE A 108 10.47 2.17 -5.70
N LEU A 109 10.23 2.95 -6.74
CA LEU A 109 8.93 3.42 -7.16
C LEU A 109 8.66 2.88 -8.57
N SER A 110 7.42 2.52 -8.87
CA SER A 110 7.03 2.18 -10.24
C SER A 110 6.72 3.42 -11.06
N ASP A 111 6.66 3.23 -12.38
CA ASP A 111 5.97 4.17 -13.26
C ASP A 111 4.49 4.29 -12.86
N PRO A 112 3.83 5.42 -13.22
CA PRO A 112 2.41 5.63 -12.95
C PRO A 112 1.51 4.60 -13.65
N ILE A 113 0.68 3.90 -12.88
CA ILE A 113 -0.34 2.96 -13.40
C ILE A 113 -1.70 3.64 -13.35
N TYR A 114 -2.28 3.92 -14.52
CA TYR A 114 -3.60 4.54 -14.64
C TYR A 114 -4.71 3.49 -14.67
N VAL A 115 -5.82 3.78 -13.97
CA VAL A 115 -7.03 2.96 -13.95
C VAL A 115 -8.16 3.80 -14.55
N PRO A 116 -8.64 3.48 -15.77
CA PRO A 116 -9.76 4.19 -16.36
C PRO A 116 -11.04 4.00 -15.55
N LYS A 117 -11.94 5.00 -15.59
CA LYS A 117 -13.19 4.98 -14.82
C LYS A 117 -14.13 3.87 -15.29
N ASP A 118 -14.28 3.75 -16.61
CA ASP A 118 -15.17 2.80 -17.25
C ASP A 118 -14.35 1.63 -17.79
N ILE A 119 -14.23 0.58 -16.98
CA ILE A 119 -13.55 -0.67 -17.33
C ILE A 119 -14.42 -1.86 -16.95
N THR A 120 -14.30 -2.94 -17.71
CA THR A 120 -14.92 -4.23 -17.43
C THR A 120 -14.30 -4.88 -16.18
N GLU A 121 -14.97 -5.91 -15.64
CA GLU A 121 -14.43 -6.68 -14.50
C GLU A 121 -13.09 -7.37 -14.87
N GLU A 122 -12.94 -7.81 -16.12
CA GLU A 122 -11.71 -8.42 -16.62
C GLU A 122 -10.55 -7.41 -16.67
N GLU A 123 -10.82 -6.21 -17.16
CA GLU A 123 -9.83 -5.11 -17.18
C GLU A 123 -9.49 -4.63 -15.77
N PHE A 124 -10.46 -4.63 -14.85
CA PHE A 124 -10.24 -4.32 -13.44
C PHE A 124 -9.25 -5.32 -12.81
N GLU A 125 -9.46 -6.61 -13.02
CA GLU A 125 -8.55 -7.65 -12.52
C GLU A 125 -7.18 -7.57 -13.20
N HIS A 126 -7.13 -7.28 -14.50
CA HIS A 126 -5.87 -7.04 -15.20
C HIS A 126 -5.09 -5.87 -14.58
N LYS A 127 -5.76 -4.77 -14.22
CA LYS A 127 -5.13 -3.63 -13.52
C LYS A 127 -4.66 -4.00 -12.11
N ARG A 128 -5.42 -4.84 -11.39
CA ARG A 128 -4.99 -5.37 -10.08
C ARG A 128 -3.70 -6.17 -10.21
N LEU A 129 -3.63 -7.07 -11.18
CA LEU A 129 -2.46 -7.90 -11.48
C LEU A 129 -1.27 -7.06 -11.98
N GLU A 130 -1.51 -6.01 -12.77
CA GLU A 130 -0.48 -5.07 -13.21
C GLU A 130 0.23 -4.41 -12.01
N VAL A 131 -0.54 -3.91 -11.04
CA VAL A 131 -0.01 -3.31 -9.79
C VAL A 131 0.74 -4.36 -8.96
N GLU A 132 0.19 -5.57 -8.85
CA GLU A 132 0.81 -6.69 -8.11
C GLU A 132 2.17 -7.10 -8.70
N ASN A 133 2.22 -7.22 -10.02
CA ASN A 133 3.43 -7.57 -10.76
C ASN A 133 4.47 -6.45 -10.66
N ALA A 134 4.07 -5.19 -10.81
CA ALA A 134 4.97 -4.05 -10.64
C ALA A 134 5.63 -4.06 -9.25
N LEU A 135 4.83 -4.23 -8.20
CA LEU A 135 5.34 -4.31 -6.83
C LEU A 135 6.31 -5.49 -6.64
N THR A 136 5.95 -6.67 -7.16
CA THR A 136 6.76 -7.89 -7.03
C THR A 136 8.09 -7.80 -7.77
N ILE A 137 8.09 -7.23 -8.98
CA ILE A 137 9.32 -7.00 -9.77
C ILE A 137 10.25 -6.03 -9.04
N LEU A 138 9.73 -4.90 -8.58
CA LEU A 138 10.52 -3.91 -7.84
C LEU A 138 11.06 -4.49 -6.54
N LYS A 139 10.28 -5.33 -5.84
CA LYS A 139 10.73 -5.97 -4.61
C LYS A 139 11.91 -6.91 -4.86
N LYS A 140 11.84 -7.74 -5.91
CA LYS A 140 12.96 -8.61 -6.32
C LYS A 140 14.22 -7.81 -6.66
N LYS A 141 14.07 -6.69 -7.38
CA LYS A 141 15.19 -5.77 -7.67
C LYS A 141 15.80 -5.18 -6.40
N ALA A 142 14.95 -4.72 -5.47
CA ALA A 142 15.38 -4.17 -4.20
C ALA A 142 16.18 -5.18 -3.35
N GLU A 143 15.73 -6.43 -3.34
CA GLU A 143 16.43 -7.51 -2.63
C GLU A 143 17.76 -7.88 -3.29
N ALA A 144 17.83 -7.90 -4.61
CA ALA A 144 19.06 -8.21 -5.34
C ALA A 144 20.17 -7.17 -5.12
N LEU A 145 19.84 -5.89 -5.02
CA LEU A 145 20.83 -4.80 -4.84
C LEU A 145 21.41 -4.69 -3.43
N ILE A 146 20.70 -5.25 -2.46
CA ILE A 146 21.01 -5.12 -1.03
C ILE A 146 21.53 -6.43 -0.41
N ARG A 147 21.71 -7.48 -1.25
CA ARG A 147 22.43 -8.71 -0.89
C ARG A 147 23.88 -8.43 -0.50
#